data_AF-A0A672P803-F1
#
_entry.id   AF-A0A672P803-F1
#
_cell.length_a   1.000
_cell.length_b   1.000
_cell.length_c   1.000
_cell.angle_alpha   90.00
_cell.angle_beta   90.00
_cell.angle_gamma   90.00
#
_symmetry.space_group_name_H-M   'P 1'
#
loop_
_entity.id
_entity.type
_entity.pdbx_description
1 polymer ?
#
loop_
_entity_poly.entity_id
_entity_poly.type
_entity_poly.pdbx_seq_one_letter_code
_entity_poly.pdbx_strand_id
1 'polypeptide(L)'
;QYRHPIKTMMLPRLRFLSLTHSYNYKQAELKDKFKYTKKYMNWHDAQTHCRSHEIDLATVTDDTENAFLAGVLDSENDQNAWIGLSKRQGLWQWQWSDNSSVSSSVQWETGQPDNVNSTEDCVSADTDGQMADDTCSTRLPFYCRENTKIQLFRNILSRFLFVYFPFSF
;
A
#
# COMPACT_ATOMS: atom_id res chain seq x y z
N GLN A 1 48.00 -18.27 -30.69
CA GLN A 1 46.64 -18.70 -30.30
C GLN A 1 46.38 -18.25 -28.87
N TYR A 2 45.84 -17.06 -28.66
CA TYR A 2 45.38 -16.62 -27.34
C TYR A 2 43.99 -16.02 -27.51
N ARG A 3 42.99 -16.75 -27.00
CA ARG A 3 41.60 -16.28 -26.91
C ARG A 3 41.57 -15.19 -25.86
N HIS A 4 41.13 -13.99 -26.24
CA HIS A 4 40.68 -12.99 -25.28
C HIS A 4 39.39 -13.48 -24.60
N PRO A 5 39.27 -13.41 -23.27
CA PRO A 5 37.98 -13.57 -22.62
C PRO A 5 37.14 -12.34 -22.97
N ILE A 6 36.03 -12.56 -23.66
CA ILE A 6 34.96 -11.57 -23.76
C ILE A 6 34.41 -11.44 -22.33
N LYS A 7 34.99 -10.53 -21.53
CA LYS A 7 34.29 -9.97 -20.38
C LYS A 7 33.16 -9.16 -20.97
N THR A 8 31.99 -9.77 -21.05
CA THR A 8 30.75 -9.16 -21.53
C THR A 8 30.46 -7.93 -20.67
N MET A 9 30.90 -6.77 -21.14
CA MET A 9 30.52 -5.48 -20.56
C MET A 9 29.06 -5.29 -20.94
N MET A 10 28.13 -5.70 -20.07
CA MET A 10 26.72 -5.36 -20.24
C MET A 10 26.64 -3.84 -20.41
N LEU A 11 26.21 -3.39 -21.58
CA LEU A 11 26.14 -1.98 -21.93
C LEU A 11 25.26 -1.22 -20.91
N PRO A 12 25.63 0.00 -20.49
CA PRO A 12 24.87 0.80 -19.52
C PRO A 12 23.39 0.97 -19.89
N ARG A 13 23.08 1.04 -21.19
CA ARG A 13 21.69 1.11 -21.71
C ARG A 13 20.86 -0.13 -21.39
N LEU A 14 21.44 -1.33 -21.45
CA LEU A 14 20.75 -2.57 -21.11
C LEU A 14 20.49 -2.68 -19.60
N ARG A 15 21.42 -2.19 -18.76
CA ARG A 15 21.21 -2.08 -17.31
C ARG A 15 20.08 -1.09 -16.99
N PHE A 16 20.05 0.07 -17.64
CA PHE A 16 18.99 1.07 -17.45
C PHE A 16 17.59 0.56 -17.86
N LEU A 17 17.49 -0.14 -18.99
CA LEU A 17 16.23 -0.78 -19.42
C LEU A 17 15.77 -1.87 -18.46
N SER A 18 16.70 -2.68 -17.93
CA SER A 18 16.38 -3.69 -16.91
C SER A 18 15.84 -3.07 -15.62
N LEU A 19 16.46 -1.97 -15.14
CA LEU A 19 16.01 -1.26 -13.94
C LEU A 19 14.64 -0.60 -14.12
N THR A 20 14.40 0.05 -15.26
CA THR A 20 13.07 0.63 -15.57
C THR A 20 12.00 -0.44 -15.70
N HIS A 21 12.32 -1.59 -16.31
CA HIS A 21 11.40 -2.72 -16.37
C HIS A 21 11.09 -3.26 -14.97
N SER A 22 12.11 -3.46 -14.13
CA SER A 22 11.94 -3.91 -12.74
C SER A 22 11.13 -2.93 -11.90
N TYR A 23 11.36 -1.63 -12.06
CA TYR A 23 10.61 -0.58 -11.37
C TYR A 23 9.14 -0.60 -11.78
N ASN A 24 8.86 -0.61 -13.08
CA ASN A 24 7.49 -0.63 -13.59
C ASN A 24 6.74 -1.90 -13.16
N TYR A 25 7.42 -3.05 -13.14
CA TYR A 25 6.85 -4.29 -12.63
C TYR A 25 6.47 -4.17 -11.15
N LYS A 26 7.37 -3.67 -10.31
CA LYS A 26 7.11 -3.44 -8.88
C LYS A 26 5.94 -2.48 -8.67
N GLN A 27 5.86 -1.39 -9.44
CA GLN A 27 4.75 -0.45 -9.39
C GLN A 27 3.40 -1.09 -9.77
N ALA A 28 3.38 -1.98 -10.76
CA ALA A 28 2.17 -2.72 -11.13
C ALA A 28 1.73 -3.67 -10.01
N GLU A 29 2.67 -4.39 -9.40
CA GLU A 29 2.39 -5.26 -8.25
C GLU A 29 1.79 -4.50 -7.06
N LEU A 30 2.29 -3.29 -6.79
CA LEU A 30 1.77 -2.43 -5.71
C LEU A 30 0.35 -1.93 -6.00
N LYS A 31 0.06 -1.60 -7.26
CA LYS A 31 -1.30 -1.25 -7.72
C LYS A 31 -2.28 -2.41 -7.57
N ASP A 32 -1.81 -3.65 -7.73
CA ASP A 32 -2.64 -4.84 -7.53
C ASP A 32 -2.73 -5.24 -6.04
N LYS A 33 -1.82 -4.75 -5.19
CA LYS A 33 -1.78 -5.04 -3.75
C LYS A 33 -2.63 -4.08 -2.93
N PHE A 34 -2.69 -2.81 -3.30
CA PHE A 34 -3.33 -1.76 -2.50
C PHE A 34 -4.40 -1.00 -3.27
N LYS A 35 -5.49 -0.67 -2.56
CA LYS A 35 -6.58 0.14 -3.07
C LYS A 35 -6.80 1.37 -2.22
N TYR A 36 -6.66 2.53 -2.82
CA TYR A 36 -7.09 3.77 -2.20
C TYR A 36 -8.61 3.90 -2.22
N THR A 37 -9.21 4.26 -1.08
CA THR A 37 -10.64 4.51 -0.96
C THR A 37 -10.89 5.92 -0.43
N LYS A 38 -11.35 6.81 -1.31
CA LYS A 38 -11.71 8.21 -0.99
C LYS A 38 -13.07 8.30 -0.29
N LYS A 39 -13.19 7.69 0.89
CA LYS A 39 -14.35 7.78 1.80
C LYS A 39 -13.84 8.07 3.20
N TYR A 40 -14.42 9.08 3.85
CA TYR A 40 -13.98 9.50 5.18
C TYR A 40 -14.70 8.69 6.26
N MET A 41 -13.97 7.75 6.86
CA MET A 41 -14.49 6.80 7.86
C MET A 41 -13.57 6.76 9.08
N ASN A 42 -14.12 6.40 10.23
CA ASN A 42 -13.29 6.03 11.38
C ASN A 42 -12.54 4.72 11.08
N TRP A 43 -11.48 4.44 11.83
CA TRP A 43 -10.59 3.32 11.53
C TRP A 43 -11.32 1.96 11.50
N HIS A 44 -12.26 1.75 12.42
CA HIS A 44 -13.02 0.49 12.53
C HIS A 44 -14.01 0.31 11.37
N ASP A 45 -14.68 1.38 10.96
CA ASP A 45 -15.57 1.38 9.80
C ASP A 45 -14.79 1.17 8.51
N ALA A 46 -13.62 1.79 8.39
CA ALA A 46 -12.70 1.60 7.26
C ALA A 46 -12.21 0.15 7.18
N GLN A 47 -11.83 -0.46 8.32
CA GLN A 47 -11.48 -1.87 8.40
C GLN A 47 -12.64 -2.78 7.95
N THR A 48 -13.84 -2.51 8.45
CA THR A 48 -15.05 -3.25 8.07
C THR A 48 -15.34 -3.09 6.58
N HIS A 49 -15.11 -1.91 6.01
CA HIS A 49 -15.23 -1.66 4.57
C HIS A 49 -14.25 -2.52 3.77
N CYS A 50 -12.96 -2.51 4.15
CA CYS A 50 -11.95 -3.30 3.46
C CYS A 50 -12.21 -4.80 3.58
N ARG A 51 -12.64 -5.31 4.75
CA ARG A 51 -12.96 -6.74 4.93
C ARG A 51 -14.21 -7.20 4.18
N SER A 52 -15.13 -6.27 3.86
CA SER A 52 -16.34 -6.59 3.10
C SER A 52 -16.15 -6.52 1.59
N HIS A 53 -15.22 -5.71 1.10
CA HIS A 53 -15.01 -5.48 -0.34
C HIS A 53 -13.70 -6.07 -0.86
N GLU A 54 -12.68 -6.19 -0.01
CA GLU A 54 -11.30 -6.57 -0.32
C GLU A 54 -10.77 -7.61 0.70
N ILE A 55 -9.56 -7.45 1.26
CA ILE A 55 -9.04 -8.31 2.34
C ILE A 55 -9.13 -7.65 3.72
N ASP A 56 -8.42 -6.55 3.93
CA ASP A 56 -8.33 -5.82 5.21
C ASP A 56 -7.76 -4.42 4.95
N LEU A 57 -7.59 -3.58 5.97
CA LEU A 57 -6.77 -2.37 5.86
C LEU A 57 -5.33 -2.71 5.43
N ALA A 58 -4.66 -1.76 4.79
CA ALA A 58 -3.33 -1.96 4.23
C ALA A 58 -2.29 -2.30 5.31
N THR A 59 -1.61 -3.43 5.14
CA THR A 59 -0.39 -3.77 5.87
C THR A 59 0.81 -3.33 5.03
N VAL A 60 1.63 -2.44 5.58
CA VAL A 60 2.82 -1.89 4.93
C VAL A 60 4.06 -2.63 5.45
N THR A 61 4.81 -3.26 4.56
CA THR A 61 5.88 -4.20 4.95
C THR A 61 7.29 -3.75 4.57
N ASP A 62 7.41 -2.73 3.71
CA ASP A 62 8.69 -2.16 3.31
C ASP A 62 8.55 -0.69 2.85
N ASP A 63 9.69 0.00 2.68
CA ASP A 63 9.74 1.41 2.29
C ASP A 63 9.21 1.65 0.86
N THR A 64 9.22 0.63 0.00
CA THR A 64 8.71 0.75 -1.38
C THR A 64 7.19 0.82 -1.37
N GLU A 65 6.54 0.00 -0.53
CA GLU A 65 5.10 0.04 -0.30
C GLU A 65 4.69 1.38 0.27
N ASN A 66 5.46 1.86 1.25
CA ASN A 66 5.24 3.13 1.92
C ASN A 66 5.29 4.32 0.94
N ALA A 67 6.34 4.39 0.13
CA ALA A 67 6.50 5.41 -0.91
C ALA A 67 5.40 5.35 -1.98
N PHE A 68 4.88 4.17 -2.29
CA PHE A 68 3.76 4.02 -3.21
C PHE A 68 2.47 4.61 -2.64
N LEU A 69 2.12 4.30 -1.39
CA LEU A 69 0.94 4.84 -0.71
C LEU A 69 1.03 6.37 -0.62
N ALA A 70 2.19 6.89 -0.23
CA ALA A 70 2.49 8.32 -0.19
C ALA A 70 2.25 9.02 -1.54
N GLY A 71 2.76 8.44 -2.63
CA GLY A 71 2.56 8.98 -3.98
C GLY A 71 1.10 8.96 -4.45
N VAL A 72 0.30 7.99 -3.99
CA VAL A 72 -1.14 7.98 -4.28
C VAL A 72 -1.87 9.09 -3.52
N LEU A 73 -1.52 9.34 -2.25
CA LEU A 73 -2.08 10.45 -1.47
C LEU A 73 -1.81 11.80 -2.13
N ASP A 74 -0.57 12.04 -2.53
CA ASP A 74 -0.16 13.27 -3.22
C ASP A 74 -0.97 13.46 -4.52
N SER A 75 -1.11 12.40 -5.32
CA SER A 75 -1.90 12.44 -6.56
C SER A 75 -3.40 12.71 -6.36
N GLU A 76 -3.93 12.31 -5.20
CA GLU A 76 -5.34 12.46 -4.81
C GLU A 76 -5.62 13.75 -4.03
N ASN A 77 -4.55 14.51 -3.71
CA ASN A 77 -4.59 15.73 -2.91
C ASN A 77 -5.23 15.51 -1.52
N ASP A 78 -4.91 14.37 -0.89
CA ASP A 78 -5.27 14.03 0.49
C ASP A 78 -3.98 14.00 1.34
N GLN A 79 -4.06 14.44 2.61
CA GLN A 79 -2.86 14.62 3.44
C GLN A 79 -2.41 13.34 4.14
N ASN A 80 -3.36 12.51 4.58
CA ASN A 80 -3.11 11.25 5.24
C ASN A 80 -4.28 10.28 5.04
N ALA A 81 -4.02 9.00 5.28
CA ALA A 81 -5.03 7.96 5.21
C ALA A 81 -4.82 6.87 6.26
N TRP A 82 -5.90 6.21 6.65
CA TRP A 82 -5.80 5.03 7.52
C TRP A 82 -5.07 3.88 6.83
N ILE A 83 -4.20 3.26 7.61
CA ILE A 83 -3.56 1.98 7.33
C ILE A 83 -3.93 0.97 8.43
N GLY A 84 -3.54 -0.28 8.25
CA GLY A 84 -3.95 -1.37 9.13
C GLY A 84 -3.24 -1.44 10.47
N LEU A 85 -2.41 -0.46 10.85
CA LEU A 85 -1.67 -0.47 12.11
C LEU A 85 -2.51 0.16 13.23
N SER A 86 -2.54 -0.51 14.39
CA SER A 86 -3.31 -0.06 15.57
C SER A 86 -2.62 -0.53 16.86
N LYS A 87 -2.92 0.10 17.99
CA LYS A 87 -2.50 -0.39 19.31
C LYS A 87 -3.27 -1.66 19.64
N ARG A 88 -2.55 -2.68 20.11
CA ARG A 88 -3.14 -3.92 20.61
C ARG A 88 -3.89 -3.61 21.91
N GLN A 89 -5.15 -3.99 21.97
CA GLN A 89 -6.01 -3.70 23.12
C GLN A 89 -5.35 -4.06 24.46
N GLY A 90 -5.23 -3.06 25.34
CA GLY A 90 -4.65 -3.21 26.68
C GLY A 90 -3.12 -3.29 26.73
N LEU A 91 -2.42 -3.10 25.62
CA LEU A 91 -0.96 -3.13 25.53
C LEU A 91 -0.44 -1.92 24.74
N TRP A 92 0.70 -1.37 25.18
CA TRP A 92 1.45 -0.35 24.43
C TRP A 92 2.28 -0.99 23.31
N GLN A 93 1.62 -1.75 22.44
CA GLN A 93 2.25 -2.49 21.35
C GLN A 93 1.45 -2.31 20.08
N TRP A 94 2.12 -1.99 18.98
CA TRP A 94 1.51 -1.88 17.66
C TRP A 94 1.27 -3.25 17.04
N GLN A 95 0.16 -3.39 16.32
CA GLN A 95 -0.22 -4.61 15.62
C GLN A 95 -0.91 -4.28 14.29
N TRP A 96 -0.55 -5.01 13.25
CA TRP A 96 -1.26 -4.99 11.98
C TRP A 96 -2.58 -5.74 12.08
N SER A 97 -3.63 -5.19 11.47
CA SER A 97 -4.98 -5.75 11.42
C SER A 97 -5.05 -7.16 10.82
N ASP A 98 -4.11 -7.50 9.93
CA ASP A 98 -3.98 -8.82 9.32
C ASP A 98 -3.12 -9.80 10.14
N ASN A 99 -2.71 -9.41 11.35
CA ASN A 99 -1.83 -10.15 12.25
C ASN A 99 -0.39 -10.36 11.76
N SER A 100 0.04 -9.63 10.73
CA SER A 100 1.46 -9.60 10.35
C SER A 100 2.33 -9.02 11.47
N SER A 101 3.57 -9.48 11.56
CA SER A 101 4.55 -8.91 12.48
C SER A 101 4.87 -7.46 12.11
N VAL A 102 4.92 -6.57 13.10
CA VAL A 102 5.41 -5.20 12.89
C VAL A 102 6.92 -5.26 12.68
N SER A 103 7.37 -4.98 11.45
CA SER A 103 8.78 -4.90 11.09
C SER A 103 9.35 -3.51 11.41
N SER A 104 10.66 -3.33 11.19
CA SER A 104 11.34 -2.02 11.26
C SER A 104 10.93 -1.04 10.14
N SER A 105 9.95 -1.41 9.31
CA SER A 105 9.47 -0.59 8.18
C SER A 105 8.43 0.45 8.58
N VAL A 106 8.06 0.49 9.87
CA VAL A 106 7.26 1.59 10.43
C VAL A 106 8.15 2.82 10.53
N GLN A 107 7.85 3.83 9.72
CA GLN A 107 8.55 5.12 9.71
C GLN A 107 7.68 6.12 10.46
N TRP A 108 7.93 6.33 11.76
CA TRP A 108 7.18 7.32 12.53
C TRP A 108 7.56 8.75 12.13
N GLU A 109 6.59 9.65 12.11
CA GLU A 109 6.85 11.08 12.06
C GLU A 109 7.70 11.52 13.27
N THR A 110 8.41 12.65 13.12
CA THR A 110 9.22 13.17 14.21
C THR A 110 8.34 13.54 15.41
N GLY A 111 8.52 12.84 16.52
CA GLY A 111 7.73 13.02 17.75
C GLY A 111 6.60 12.00 17.93
N GLN A 112 6.34 11.16 16.93
CA GLN A 112 5.34 10.11 16.97
C GLN A 112 5.93 8.75 17.39
N PRO A 113 5.11 7.83 17.95
CA PRO A 113 3.74 8.08 18.42
C PRO A 113 3.75 8.88 19.74
N ASP A 114 2.88 9.89 19.87
CA ASP A 114 2.79 10.74 21.06
C ASP A 114 1.56 10.45 21.95
N ASN A 115 0.61 9.66 21.45
CA ASN A 115 -0.60 9.24 22.13
C ASN A 115 -1.32 10.38 22.88
N VAL A 116 -1.63 11.45 22.17
CA VAL A 116 -2.30 12.63 22.69
C VAL A 116 -3.57 12.23 23.46
N ASN A 117 -3.70 12.77 24.68
CA ASN A 117 -4.80 12.46 25.61
C ASN A 117 -4.98 10.97 25.95
N SER A 118 -4.01 10.11 25.62
CA SER A 118 -4.11 8.65 25.75
C SER A 118 -5.27 8.02 24.97
N THR A 119 -5.62 8.58 23.80
CA THR A 119 -6.76 8.14 22.98
C THR A 119 -6.41 7.73 21.54
N GLU A 120 -5.13 7.77 21.17
CA GLU A 120 -4.69 7.60 19.77
C GLU A 120 -4.27 6.16 19.49
N ASP A 121 -5.24 5.28 19.37
CA ASP A 121 -4.98 3.85 19.22
C ASP A 121 -4.87 3.38 17.76
N CYS A 122 -4.99 4.28 16.79
CA CYS A 122 -5.02 3.96 15.35
C CYS A 122 -3.97 4.75 14.60
N VAL A 123 -3.48 4.23 13.47
CA VAL A 123 -2.36 4.86 12.75
C VAL A 123 -2.77 5.27 11.36
N SER A 124 -2.42 6.51 11.00
CA SER A 124 -2.49 7.02 9.63
C SER A 124 -1.09 7.16 9.04
N ALA A 125 -0.99 7.15 7.72
CA ALA A 125 0.24 7.47 6.99
C ALA A 125 0.03 8.71 6.10
N ASP A 126 1.05 9.55 5.99
CA ASP A 126 1.02 10.82 5.28
C ASP A 126 1.60 10.75 3.85
N THR A 127 1.69 11.90 3.18
CA THR A 127 2.26 12.07 1.84
C THR A 127 3.78 11.88 1.76
N ASP A 128 4.48 11.80 2.89
CA ASP A 128 5.91 11.47 2.97
C ASP A 128 6.13 9.98 3.31
N GLY A 129 5.04 9.22 3.54
CA GLY A 129 5.07 7.84 4.02
C GLY A 129 5.39 7.75 5.52
N GLN A 130 5.36 8.84 6.25
CA GLN A 130 5.54 8.80 7.70
C GLN A 130 4.20 8.43 8.37
N MET A 131 4.30 7.82 9.54
CA MET A 131 3.18 7.31 10.31
C MET A 131 3.00 8.13 11.58
N ALA A 132 1.76 8.39 11.95
CA ALA A 132 1.38 9.04 13.19
C ALA A 132 0.23 8.26 13.85
N ASP A 133 0.23 8.18 15.18
CA ASP A 133 -0.96 7.73 15.88
C ASP A 133 -2.01 8.84 15.93
N ASP A 134 -3.27 8.46 15.83
CA ASP A 134 -4.42 9.36 15.78
C ASP A 134 -5.60 8.67 16.48
N THR A 135 -6.55 9.48 16.92
CA THR A 135 -7.77 9.01 17.55
C THR A 135 -8.57 8.18 16.55
N CYS A 136 -8.89 6.94 16.90
CA CYS A 136 -9.57 6.00 15.99
C CYS A 136 -10.91 6.51 15.43
N SER A 137 -11.54 7.51 16.07
CA SER A 137 -12.77 8.15 15.61
C SER A 137 -12.57 9.19 14.50
N THR A 138 -11.34 9.64 14.25
CA THR A 138 -11.01 10.59 13.17
C THR A 138 -11.48 10.00 11.83
N ARG A 139 -12.04 10.85 10.96
CA ARG A 139 -12.59 10.40 9.68
C ARG A 139 -11.61 10.71 8.56
N LEU A 140 -10.90 9.68 8.10
CA LEU A 140 -9.89 9.79 7.05
C LEU A 140 -10.27 8.90 5.85
N PRO A 141 -9.73 9.19 4.64
CA PRO A 141 -9.66 8.19 3.60
C PRO A 141 -8.76 7.03 4.05
N PHE A 142 -8.75 5.92 3.32
CA PHE A 142 -8.06 4.73 3.78
C PHE A 142 -7.58 3.83 2.65
N TYR A 143 -6.54 3.07 2.94
CA TYR A 143 -6.00 2.06 2.05
C TYR A 143 -6.47 0.67 2.45
N CYS A 144 -7.05 -0.07 1.51
CA CYS A 144 -7.29 -1.50 1.66
C CYS A 144 -6.14 -2.31 1.05
N ARG A 145 -5.86 -3.47 1.64
CA ARG A 145 -5.13 -4.54 0.97
C ARG A 145 -6.11 -5.30 0.07
N GLU A 146 -5.77 -5.35 -1.22
CA GLU A 146 -6.57 -6.05 -2.21
C GLU A 146 -6.32 -7.56 -2.21
N ASN A 147 -7.34 -8.30 -2.65
CA ASN A 147 -7.20 -9.70 -2.94
C ASN A 147 -6.73 -9.90 -4.39
N THR A 148 -5.42 -10.05 -4.56
CA THR A 148 -4.78 -10.25 -5.87
C THR A 148 -5.40 -11.39 -6.67
N LYS A 149 -5.96 -12.43 -6.02
CA LYS A 149 -6.69 -13.51 -6.71
C LYS A 149 -8.03 -13.02 -7.28
N ILE A 150 -8.78 -12.22 -6.53
CA ILE A 150 -10.06 -11.64 -7.00
C ILE A 150 -9.78 -10.64 -8.13
N GLN A 151 -8.69 -9.88 -8.08
CA GLN A 151 -8.28 -9.00 -9.18
C GLN A 151 -7.93 -9.77 -10.44
N LEU A 152 -7.19 -10.87 -10.35
CA LEU A 152 -6.90 -11.72 -11.51
C LEU A 152 -8.20 -12.22 -12.16
N PHE A 153 -9.18 -12.68 -11.37
CA PHE A 153 -10.50 -13.06 -11.90
C PHE A 153 -11.25 -11.87 -12.51
N ARG A 154 -11.27 -10.70 -11.86
CA ARG A 154 -11.90 -9.47 -12.40
C ARG A 154 -11.25 -9.03 -13.71
N ASN A 155 -9.93 -9.06 -13.81
CA ASN A 155 -9.17 -8.68 -15.00
C ASN A 155 -9.39 -9.66 -16.16
N ILE A 156 -9.45 -10.96 -15.86
CA ILE A 156 -9.82 -11.99 -16.84
C ILE A 156 -11.26 -11.74 -17.31
N LEU A 157 -12.23 -11.64 -16.40
CA LEU A 157 -13.63 -11.43 -16.74
C LEU A 157 -13.87 -10.14 -17.54
N SER A 158 -13.21 -9.04 -17.17
CA SER A 158 -13.27 -7.77 -17.91
C SER A 158 -12.73 -7.93 -19.33
N ARG A 159 -11.56 -8.56 -19.51
CA ARG A 159 -11.01 -8.85 -20.85
C ARG A 159 -11.92 -9.78 -21.67
N PHE A 160 -12.51 -10.79 -21.04
CA PHE A 160 -13.48 -11.67 -21.71
C PHE A 160 -14.74 -10.91 -22.14
N LEU A 161 -15.32 -10.05 -21.28
CA LEU A 161 -16.47 -9.24 -21.65
C LEU A 161 -16.16 -8.27 -22.79
N PHE A 162 -14.97 -7.65 -22.82
CA PHE A 162 -14.54 -6.80 -23.94
C PHE A 162 -14.32 -7.56 -25.27
N VAL A 163 -13.89 -8.82 -25.22
CA VAL A 163 -13.66 -9.64 -26.42
C VAL A 163 -14.96 -10.23 -26.98
N TYR A 164 -15.91 -10.63 -26.11
CA TYR A 164 -17.15 -11.30 -26.51
C TYR A 164 -18.37 -10.38 -26.59
N PHE A 165 -18.31 -9.18 -26.01
CA PHE A 165 -19.32 -8.13 -26.14
C PHE A 165 -18.66 -6.78 -26.48
N PRO A 166 -18.00 -6.64 -27.63
CA PRO A 166 -17.58 -5.33 -28.09
C PRO A 166 -18.84 -4.58 -28.52
N PHE A 167 -19.26 -3.59 -27.71
CA PHE A 167 -20.25 -2.56 -28.03
C PHE A 167 -21.30 -2.94 -29.11
N SER A 168 -22.44 -3.48 -28.68
CA SER A 168 -23.67 -3.34 -29.49
C SER A 168 -24.27 -1.98 -29.23
N PHE A 169 -23.83 -0.97 -29.98
CA PHE A 169 -24.57 0.27 -30.22
C PHE A 169 -24.29 0.75 -31.65
#